data_AF-A0A1L8CWM9-F1
#
_entry.id   AF-A0A1L8CWM9-F1
#
_cell.length_a   1.000
_cell.length_b   1.000
_cell.length_c   1.000
_cell.angle_alpha   90.00
_cell.angle_beta   90.00
_cell.angle_gamma   90.00
#
_symmetry.space_group_name_H-M   'P 1'
#
loop_
_entity.id
_entity.type
_entity.pdbx_description
1 polymer ?
#
loop_
_entity_poly.entity_id
_entity_poly.type
_entity_poly.pdbx_seq_one_letter_code
_entity_poly.pdbx_strand_id
1 'polypeptide(L)' 'MSWLEGEFKPQNKGVAKVLGELEARVMEIMWDLGEATVKDVHKVINQEKRLAYTTILTIMGRLHEKGLLTKKSIGLAHS' A
#
# COMPACT_ATOMS: atom_id res chain seq x y z
N MET A 1 27.20 1.17 -3.70
CA MET A 1 26.06 2.13 -3.60
C MET A 1 25.03 1.69 -4.62
N SER A 2 24.04 0.90 -4.20
CA SER A 2 22.95 0.47 -5.09
C SER A 2 21.91 1.59 -5.09
N TRP A 3 21.92 2.37 -6.17
CA TRP A 3 20.82 3.28 -6.49
C TRP A 3 19.58 2.42 -6.71
N LEU A 4 18.57 2.60 -5.88
CA LEU A 4 17.26 2.00 -6.07
C LEU A 4 16.66 2.63 -7.32
N GLU A 5 16.77 1.93 -8.45
CA GLU A 5 16.01 2.22 -9.67
C GLU A 5 14.52 2.06 -9.35
N GLY A 6 13.91 3.17 -8.94
CA GLY A 6 12.49 3.37 -9.15
C GLY A 6 12.29 3.49 -10.66
N GLU A 7 12.08 2.35 -11.32
CA GLU A 7 11.59 2.31 -12.70
C GLU A 7 10.27 3.10 -12.75
N PHE A 8 10.31 4.38 -13.11
CA PHE A 8 9.11 5.13 -13.45
C PHE A 8 8.63 4.58 -14.80
N LYS A 9 7.56 3.76 -14.81
CA LYS A 9 6.98 3.24 -16.05
C LYS A 9 5.83 4.15 -16.51
N PRO A 10 6.07 5.08 -17.46
CA PRO A 10 5.05 6.02 -17.94
C PRO A 10 3.91 5.35 -18.72
N GLN A 11 3.93 4.02 -18.88
CA GLN A 11 2.94 3.25 -19.61
C GLN A 11 1.77 2.75 -18.73
N ASN A 12 1.74 3.13 -17.45
CA ASN A 12 0.68 2.72 -16.53
C ASN A 12 -0.72 3.17 -17.00
N LYS A 13 -1.59 2.19 -17.27
CA LYS A 13 -3.01 2.40 -17.57
C LYS A 13 -3.82 2.38 -16.27
N GLY A 14 -4.90 3.15 -16.17
CA GLY A 14 -5.82 3.12 -15.02
C GLY A 14 -5.35 3.89 -13.76
N VAL A 15 -5.78 3.43 -12.58
CA VAL A 15 -5.55 4.10 -11.27
C VAL A 15 -4.08 4.32 -10.93
N ALA A 16 -3.20 3.49 -11.50
CA ALA A 16 -1.76 3.58 -11.32
C ALA A 16 -1.10 4.78 -12.01
N LYS A 17 -1.80 5.46 -12.94
CA LYS A 17 -1.38 6.77 -13.46
C LYS A 17 -1.61 7.90 -12.45
N VAL A 18 -2.57 7.75 -11.55
CA VAL A 18 -2.96 8.76 -10.56
C VAL A 18 -2.25 8.55 -9.22
N LEU A 19 -2.12 7.29 -8.78
CA LEU A 19 -1.54 6.93 -7.49
C LEU A 19 -0.05 6.52 -7.59
N GLY A 20 0.44 6.18 -8.78
CA GLY A 20 1.74 5.54 -8.95
C GLY A 20 1.65 4.03 -8.70
N GLU A 21 2.65 3.29 -9.18
CA GLU A 21 2.62 1.81 -9.25
C GLU A 21 2.33 1.14 -7.91
N LEU A 22 3.10 1.48 -6.87
CA LEU A 22 3.01 0.77 -5.60
C LEU A 22 1.77 1.17 -4.79
N GLU A 23 1.34 2.44 -4.88
CA GLU A 23 0.09 2.89 -4.24
C GLU A 23 -1.13 2.23 -4.90
N ALA A 24 -1.15 2.16 -6.24
CA ALA A 24 -2.22 1.46 -6.95
C ALA A 24 -2.26 -0.03 -6.61
N ARG A 25 -1.09 -0.68 -6.50
CA ARG A 25 -1.03 -2.08 -6.10
C ARG A 25 -1.58 -2.31 -4.69
N VAL A 26 -1.26 -1.42 -3.75
CA VAL A 26 -1.84 -1.46 -2.40
C VAL A 26 -3.35 -1.29 -2.45
N MET A 27 -3.87 -0.36 -3.26
CA MET A 27 -5.32 -0.16 -3.42
C MET A 27 -6.03 -1.38 -4.01
N GLU A 28 -5.45 -2.03 -5.02
CA GLU A 28 -5.99 -3.28 -5.59
C GLU A 28 -6.15 -4.36 -4.52
N ILE A 29 -5.14 -4.55 -3.69
CA ILE A 29 -5.18 -5.53 -2.59
C ILE A 29 -6.22 -5.13 -1.54
N MET A 30 -6.30 -3.84 -1.19
CA MET A 30 -7.30 -3.35 -0.25
C MET A 30 -8.73 -3.55 -0.78
N TRP A 31 -8.97 -3.37 -2.07
CA TRP A 31 -10.28 -3.62 -2.69
C TRP A 31 -10.63 -5.11 -2.74
N ASP A 32 -9.67 -5.99 -2.98
CA ASP A 32 -9.88 -7.43 -2.97
C ASP A 32 -10.21 -7.96 -1.57
N LEU A 33 -9.49 -7.48 -0.55
CA LEU A 33 -9.66 -7.91 0.84
C LEU A 33 -10.81 -7.18 1.57
N GLY A 34 -11.22 -6.01 1.08
CA GLY A 34 -12.23 -5.13 1.70
C GLY A 34 -11.74 -4.41 2.96
N GLU A 35 -11.37 -5.18 4.00
CA GLU A 35 -10.71 -4.67 5.21
C GLU A 35 -9.42 -5.46 5.45
N ALA A 36 -8.29 -4.76 5.54
CA ALA A 36 -7.00 -5.39 5.74
C ALA A 36 -6.07 -4.54 6.59
N THR A 37 -5.16 -5.20 7.30
CA THR A 37 -4.08 -4.54 8.04
C THR A 37 -2.84 -4.37 7.17
N VAL A 38 -1.92 -3.51 7.61
CA VAL A 38 -0.60 -3.34 6.97
C VAL A 38 0.14 -4.68 6.85
N LYS A 39 -0.06 -5.60 7.81
CA LYS A 39 0.54 -6.93 7.80
C LYS A 39 -0.06 -7.83 6.72
N ASP A 40 -1.36 -7.76 6.50
CA ASP A 40 -2.04 -8.55 5.48
C ASP A 40 -1.60 -8.09 4.08
N VAL A 41 -1.61 -6.78 3.84
CA VAL A 41 -1.13 -6.18 2.58
C VAL A 41 0.36 -6.51 2.37
N HIS A 42 1.19 -6.39 3.40
CA HIS A 42 2.61 -6.74 3.33
C HIS A 42 2.81 -8.22 2.97
N LYS A 43 2.03 -9.13 3.55
CA LYS A 43 2.11 -10.57 3.24
C LYS A 43 1.84 -10.85 1.76
N VAL A 44 0.80 -10.24 1.19
CA VAL A 44 0.45 -10.39 -0.23
C VAL A 44 1.56 -9.82 -1.12
N ILE A 45 1.96 -8.57 -0.88
CA ILE A 45 2.98 -7.91 -1.69
C ILE A 45 4.32 -8.65 -1.61
N ASN A 46 4.70 -9.14 -0.42
CA ASN A 46 5.97 -9.83 -0.23
C ASN A 46 6.05 -11.17 -0.98
N GLN A 47 4.91 -11.76 -1.39
CA GLN A 47 4.88 -12.92 -2.28
C GLN A 47 5.24 -12.54 -3.73
N GLU A 48 4.96 -11.30 -4.14
CA GLU A 48 5.22 -10.80 -5.49
C GLU A 48 6.59 -10.11 -5.59
N LYS A 49 6.89 -9.23 -4.63
CA LYS A 49 8.11 -8.42 -4.57
C LYS A 49 8.51 -8.26 -3.11
N ARG A 50 9.75 -8.63 -2.77
CA ARG A 50 10.29 -8.44 -1.41
C ARG A 50 10.40 -6.95 -1.08
N LEU A 51 9.37 -6.42 -0.41
CA LEU A 51 9.30 -5.04 0.05
C LEU A 51 9.34 -4.98 1.57
N ALA A 52 9.95 -3.93 2.09
CA ALA A 52 10.02 -3.70 3.53
C ALA A 52 8.63 -3.36 4.07
N TYR A 53 8.33 -3.84 5.28
CA TYR A 53 7.07 -3.56 5.98
C TYR A 53 6.82 -2.06 6.15
N THR A 54 7.86 -1.30 6.47
CA THR A 54 7.80 0.16 6.64
C THR A 54 7.45 0.90 5.36
N THR A 55 7.81 0.36 4.19
CA THR A 55 7.39 0.91 2.90
C THR A 55 5.88 0.79 2.73
N ILE A 56 5.30 -0.38 3.04
CA ILE A 56 3.86 -0.59 2.97
C ILE A 56 3.14 0.29 3.99
N LEU A 57 3.67 0.38 5.21
CA LEU A 57 3.16 1.27 6.24
C LEU A 57 3.10 2.73 5.76
N THR A 58 4.18 3.21 5.14
CA THR A 58 4.28 4.59 4.64
C THR A 58 3.28 4.83 3.51
N ILE A 59 3.12 3.87 2.60
CA ILE A 59 2.20 4.00 1.46
C ILE A 59 0.74 3.97 1.92
N MET A 60 0.38 3.07 2.82
CA MET A 60 -0.98 3.06 3.40
C MET A 60 -1.24 4.36 4.18
N GLY A 61 -0.22 4.91 4.85
CA GLY A 61 -0.30 6.24 5.48
C GLY A 61 -0.58 7.36 4.47
N ARG A 62 0.16 7.41 3.35
CA ARG A 62 -0.06 8.40 2.29
C ARG A 62 -1.43 8.26 1.62
N LEU A 63 -1.88 7.03 1.36
CA LEU A 63 -3.22 6.77 0.83
C LEU A 63 -4.32 7.23 1.80
N HIS A 64 -4.08 7.07 3.11
CA HIS A 64 -4.97 7.60 4.13
C HIS A 64 -4.98 9.13 4.16
N GLU A 65 -3.82 9.79 4.09
CA GLU A 65 -3.71 11.26 3.99
C GLU A 65 -4.40 11.81 2.73
N LYS A 66 -4.38 11.06 1.63
CA LYS A 66 -5.11 11.35 0.38
C LYS A 66 -6.62 11.10 0.49
N GLY A 67 -7.12 10.57 1.61
CA GLY A 67 -8.54 10.24 1.82
C GLY A 67 -9.00 8.98 1.08
N LEU A 68 -8.09 8.17 0.55
CA LEU A 68 -8.40 6.97 -0.23
C LEU A 68 -8.56 5.71 0.64
N LEU A 69 -7.96 5.72 1.82
CA LEU A 69 -8.13 4.68 2.83
C LEU A 69 -8.64 5.27 4.14
N THR A 70 -9.48 4.52 4.84
CA THR A 70 -9.91 4.86 6.19
C THR A 70 -9.22 3.94 7.18
N LYS A 71 -8.58 4.52 8.20
CA LYS A 71 -7.98 3.77 9.29
C LYS A 71 -9.03 3.52 10.36
N LYS A 72 -9.25 2.26 10.73
CA LYS A 72 -10.03 1.88 11.91
C LYS A 72 -9.08 1.61 13.07
N SER A 73 -9.07 2.48 14.08
CA SER A 73 -8.40 2.17 15.35
C SER A 73 -9.34 1.31 16.19
N ILE A 74 -9.04 0.02 16.29
CA ILE A 74 -9.63 -0.84 17.32
C ILE A 74 -9.01 -0.41 18.65
N GLY A 75 -9.70 0.52 19.33
CA GLY A 75 -9.35 0.88 20.70
C GLY A 75 -9.56 -0.34 21.57
N LEU A 76 -8.47 -0.95 22.04
CA LEU A 76 -8.52 -1.79 23.23
C LEU A 76 -8.86 -0.88 24.40
N ALA A 77 -10.16 -0.59 24.57
CA ALA A 77 -10.68 -0.15 25.86
C ALA A 77 -10.50 -1.34 26.80
N HIS A 78 -9.37 -1.36 27.50
CA HIS A 78 -9.19 -2.20 28.67
C HIS A 78 -10.05 -1.56 29.77
N SER A 79 -11.22 -2.14 30.02
CA SER A 79 -12.04 -1.87 31.21
C SER A 79 -11.41 -2.52 32.43
#